data_AF-A0A7X1PC60-F1
#
_entry.id   AF-A0A7X1PC60-F1
#
_cell.length_a   1.000
_cell.length_b   1.000
_cell.length_c   1.000
_cell.angle_alpha   90.00
_cell.angle_beta   90.00
_cell.angle_gamma   90.00
#
_symmetry.space_group_name_H-M   'P 1'
#
loop_
_entity.id
_entity.type
_entity.pdbx_description
1 polymer ?
#
loop_
_entity_poly.entity_id
_entity_poly.type
_entity_poly.pdbx_seq_one_letter_code
_entity_poly.pdbx_strand_id
1 'polypeptide(L)'
;MAAEPVSEEIASSLARFFSVQGSPSHREISEIFERAELDAFDPAEGAQNIGKERRVRAVLETSQHPSERSRQCVLQLLASLRSAGSFESSSSSYAGAESVGSAKRAFKNAGWALDDDGRLGPLVLAEIETAERRPAIELQIDRMRNGSSDAALLIGTAKELLESTARYVLEELGQEIRDNIDFDSLLYLARDRLDIHPARYKDPSEKTLQQIFQSLWSVAETVNQLRREAGTGHGGTDPSTIPSYAARSVVQAAGVMAQLMITRLDIVMGRRSS
;
A
#
# COMPACT_ATOMS: atom_id res chain seq x y z
N MET A 1 -6.43 5.16 8.91
CA MET A 1 -5.70 5.97 7.91
C MET A 1 -4.25 5.56 7.99
N ALA A 2 -3.65 5.02 6.92
CA ALA A 2 -2.20 4.95 6.89
C ALA A 2 -1.65 6.37 6.93
N ALA A 3 -0.64 6.61 7.77
CA ALA A 3 0.08 7.87 7.74
C ALA A 3 0.64 8.10 6.33
N GLU A 4 0.76 9.36 5.89
CA GLU A 4 1.55 9.63 4.68
C GLU A 4 2.98 9.06 4.87
N PRO A 5 3.69 8.68 3.79
CA PRO A 5 4.99 8.01 3.88
C PRO A 5 6.11 8.99 4.23
N VAL A 6 5.88 9.84 5.22
CA VAL A 6 6.77 10.91 5.70
C VAL A 6 6.76 10.87 7.22
N SER A 7 7.95 10.79 7.81
CA SER A 7 8.21 10.88 9.25
C SER A 7 9.66 11.33 9.45
N GLU A 8 10.04 11.75 10.66
CA GLU A 8 11.45 12.05 10.99
C GLU A 8 12.37 10.86 10.66
N GLU A 9 11.91 9.64 10.97
CA GLU A 9 12.66 8.41 10.71
C GLU A 9 12.84 8.16 9.20
N ILE A 10 11.79 8.39 8.41
CA ILE A 10 11.83 8.27 6.94
C ILE A 10 12.74 9.34 6.36
N ALA A 11 12.62 10.60 6.81
CA ALA A 11 13.45 11.69 6.33
C ALA A 11 14.94 11.42 6.58
N SER A 12 15.29 10.98 7.79
CA SER A 12 16.66 10.65 8.18
C SER A 12 17.21 9.44 7.42
N SER A 13 16.42 8.37 7.27
CA SER A 13 16.87 7.15 6.58
C SER A 13 16.96 7.32 5.06
N LEU A 14 16.00 8.00 4.43
CA LEU A 14 16.00 8.24 2.98
C LEU A 14 17.08 9.24 2.56
N ALA A 15 17.35 10.26 3.38
CA ALA A 15 18.38 11.26 3.08
C ALA A 15 19.78 10.64 2.92
N ARG A 16 20.09 9.56 3.63
CA ARG A 16 21.39 8.84 3.54
C ARG A 16 21.70 8.32 2.14
N PHE A 17 20.68 8.05 1.32
CA PHE A 17 20.89 7.62 -0.06
C PHE A 17 21.58 8.70 -0.90
N PHE A 18 21.46 9.96 -0.50
CA PHE A 18 21.99 11.11 -1.23
C PHE A 18 23.42 11.49 -0.82
N SER A 19 24.03 10.82 0.15
CA SER A 19 25.46 10.99 0.45
C SER A 19 26.35 10.04 -0.36
N VAL A 20 25.76 9.06 -1.03
CA VAL A 20 26.44 8.03 -1.84
C VAL A 20 26.89 8.63 -3.17
N GLN A 21 28.08 8.24 -3.65
CA GLN A 21 28.57 8.65 -4.97
C GLN A 21 27.64 8.09 -6.07
N GLY A 22 27.29 8.91 -7.05
CA GLY A 22 26.34 8.51 -8.11
C GLY A 22 24.87 8.66 -7.75
N SER A 23 24.54 9.07 -6.51
CA SER A 23 23.18 9.50 -6.15
C SER A 23 22.76 10.76 -6.91
N PRO A 24 21.44 11.04 -7.03
CA PRO A 24 20.90 12.16 -7.80
C PRO A 24 21.58 13.49 -7.49
N SER A 25 21.76 14.32 -8.50
CA SER A 25 22.46 15.61 -8.43
C SER A 25 21.70 16.67 -7.65
N HIS A 26 22.37 17.75 -7.25
CA HIS A 26 21.73 18.91 -6.63
C HIS A 26 20.62 19.52 -7.48
N ARG A 27 20.77 19.45 -8.81
CA ARG A 27 19.78 19.95 -9.77
C ARG A 27 18.55 19.06 -9.80
N GLU A 28 18.71 17.75 -9.92
CA GLU A 28 17.59 16.80 -9.91
C GLU A 28 16.79 16.89 -8.61
N ILE A 29 17.46 17.06 -7.48
CA ILE A 29 16.81 17.28 -6.19
C ILE A 29 15.96 18.56 -6.20
N SER A 30 16.48 19.68 -6.72
CA SER A 30 15.72 20.93 -6.85
C SER A 30 14.49 20.74 -7.74
N GLU A 31 14.65 20.09 -8.90
CA GLU A 31 13.54 19.83 -9.82
C GLU A 31 12.44 18.95 -9.20
N ILE A 32 12.80 18.02 -8.30
CA ILE A 32 11.85 17.21 -7.54
C ILE A 32 11.09 18.05 -6.50
N PHE A 33 11.79 18.92 -5.76
CA PHE A 33 11.16 19.79 -4.77
C PHE A 33 10.20 20.79 -5.40
N GLU A 34 10.58 21.42 -6.51
CA GLU A 34 9.73 22.32 -7.28
C GLU A 34 8.48 21.59 -7.80
N ARG A 35 8.63 20.38 -8.36
CA ARG A 35 7.48 19.59 -8.85
C ARG A 35 6.53 19.17 -7.73
N ALA A 36 7.02 19.03 -6.51
CA ALA A 36 6.22 18.73 -5.33
C ALA A 36 5.68 19.99 -4.63
N GLU A 37 6.02 21.20 -5.10
CA GLU A 37 5.69 22.48 -4.46
C GLU A 37 6.23 22.57 -3.01
N LEU A 38 7.47 22.10 -2.79
CA LEU A 38 8.16 22.07 -1.50
C LEU A 38 9.51 22.81 -1.52
N ASP A 39 9.84 23.49 -2.62
CA ASP A 39 11.06 24.27 -2.82
C ASP A 39 11.28 25.34 -1.75
N ALA A 40 10.21 25.96 -1.25
CA ALA A 40 10.28 26.92 -0.14
C ALA A 40 10.84 26.34 1.19
N PHE A 41 10.90 25.01 1.32
CA PHE A 41 11.50 24.34 2.47
C PHE A 41 12.96 23.89 2.22
N ASP A 42 13.49 24.09 1.01
CA ASP A 42 14.86 23.72 0.68
C ASP A 42 15.85 24.74 1.27
N PRO A 43 16.71 24.33 2.22
CA PRO A 43 17.64 25.26 2.86
C PRO A 43 18.74 25.76 1.90
N ALA A 44 18.85 25.21 0.69
CA ALA A 44 19.75 25.72 -0.35
C ALA A 44 19.37 27.15 -0.82
N GLU A 45 18.11 27.57 -0.64
CA GLU A 45 17.70 28.96 -0.80
C GLU A 45 18.25 29.81 0.38
N GLY A 46 19.47 30.32 0.22
CA GLY A 46 20.07 31.29 1.15
C GLY A 46 21.35 30.86 1.85
N ALA A 47 21.85 29.63 1.63
CA ALA A 47 23.10 29.16 2.22
C ALA A 47 24.04 28.50 1.19
N GLN A 48 25.33 28.84 1.26
CA GLN A 48 26.36 28.22 0.42
C GLN A 48 26.74 26.82 0.95
N ASN A 49 26.93 25.87 0.03
CA ASN A 49 27.51 24.54 0.27
C ASN A 49 26.72 23.60 1.23
N ILE A 50 25.40 23.55 1.11
CA ILE A 50 24.60 22.52 1.80
C ILE A 50 24.62 21.21 0.99
N GLY A 51 25.05 20.12 1.63
CA GLY A 51 25.07 18.78 1.02
C GLY A 51 23.67 18.20 0.75
N LYS A 52 23.58 17.31 -0.24
CA LYS A 52 22.32 16.70 -0.73
C LYS A 52 21.50 16.02 0.37
N GLU A 53 22.16 15.24 1.24
CA GLU A 53 21.53 14.59 2.40
C GLU A 53 20.80 15.60 3.30
N ARG A 54 21.47 16.72 3.63
CA ARG A 54 20.88 17.75 4.51
C ARG A 54 19.68 18.44 3.85
N ARG A 55 19.72 18.68 2.54
CA ARG A 55 18.59 19.25 1.78
C ARG A 55 17.36 18.34 1.83
N VAL A 56 17.52 17.07 1.47
CA VAL A 56 16.44 16.08 1.46
C VAL A 56 15.84 15.91 2.86
N ARG A 57 16.70 15.81 3.87
CA ARG A 57 16.26 15.70 5.26
C ARG A 57 15.42 16.91 5.70
N ALA A 58 15.91 18.13 5.47
CA ALA A 58 15.23 19.35 5.90
C ALA A 58 13.85 19.51 5.25
N VAL A 59 13.74 19.26 3.94
CA VAL A 59 12.47 19.35 3.21
C VAL A 59 11.47 18.32 3.74
N LEU A 60 11.88 17.06 3.90
CA LEU A 60 10.99 16.01 4.39
C LEU A 60 10.62 16.19 5.86
N GLU A 61 11.51 16.73 6.70
CA GLU A 61 11.22 17.03 8.11
C GLU A 61 10.24 18.20 8.26
N THR A 62 10.42 19.27 7.46
CA THR A 62 9.57 20.46 7.55
C THR A 62 8.20 20.24 6.92
N SER A 63 8.11 19.34 5.94
CA SER A 63 6.86 18.97 5.26
C SER A 63 6.09 17.81 5.92
N GLN A 64 6.38 17.47 7.18
CA GLN A 64 5.77 16.34 7.90
C GLN A 64 4.26 16.44 8.13
N HIS A 65 3.66 17.62 7.95
CA HIS A 65 2.20 17.72 7.98
C HIS A 65 1.61 16.95 6.80
N PRO A 66 0.61 16.08 7.01
CA PRO A 66 0.11 15.19 5.98
C PRO A 66 -0.46 16.00 4.82
N SER A 67 0.34 16.11 3.77
CA SER A 67 -0.01 16.76 2.52
C SER A 67 0.34 15.79 1.38
N GLU A 68 -0.53 15.73 0.38
CA GLU A 68 -0.27 14.94 -0.84
C GLU A 68 1.08 15.35 -1.48
N ARG A 69 1.52 16.59 -1.29
CA ARG A 69 2.82 17.12 -1.75
C ARG A 69 4.02 16.35 -1.16
N SER A 70 4.04 16.14 0.16
CA SER A 70 5.12 15.42 0.84
C SER A 70 5.23 13.98 0.34
N ARG A 71 4.08 13.33 0.11
CA ARG A 71 4.02 12.01 -0.52
C ARG A 71 4.61 12.01 -1.93
N GLN A 72 4.18 12.96 -2.78
CA GLN A 72 4.68 13.08 -4.15
C GLN A 72 6.20 13.28 -4.18
N CYS A 73 6.73 14.10 -3.27
CA CYS A 73 8.18 14.29 -3.11
C CYS A 73 8.89 12.97 -2.80
N VAL A 74 8.41 12.21 -1.80
CA VAL A 74 9.01 10.90 -1.45
C VAL A 74 8.98 9.93 -2.63
N LEU A 75 7.87 9.84 -3.35
CA LEU A 75 7.74 8.94 -4.51
C LEU A 75 8.71 9.32 -5.64
N GLN A 76 8.89 10.62 -5.90
CA GLN A 76 9.83 11.12 -6.92
C GLN A 76 11.29 10.93 -6.51
N LEU A 77 11.63 11.16 -5.23
CA LEU A 77 12.97 10.86 -4.70
C LEU A 77 13.29 9.38 -4.86
N LEU A 78 12.39 8.48 -4.47
CA LEU A 78 12.55 7.04 -4.66
C LEU A 78 12.70 6.68 -6.15
N ALA A 79 11.91 7.30 -7.04
CA ALA A 79 12.05 7.08 -8.48
C ALA A 79 13.43 7.49 -9.03
N SER A 80 13.94 8.63 -8.59
CA SER A 80 15.26 9.13 -8.97
C SER A 80 16.38 8.22 -8.43
N LEU A 81 16.26 7.76 -7.19
CA LEU A 81 17.19 6.80 -6.59
C LEU A 81 17.21 5.45 -7.32
N ARG A 82 16.04 4.96 -7.77
CA ARG A 82 15.96 3.76 -8.61
C ARG A 82 16.67 3.96 -9.94
N SER A 83 16.44 5.09 -10.63
CA SER A 83 17.13 5.37 -11.90
C SER A 83 18.65 5.50 -11.74
N ALA A 84 19.13 5.91 -10.57
CA ALA A 84 20.55 5.97 -10.24
C ALA A 84 21.15 4.59 -9.85
N GLY A 85 20.31 3.55 -9.69
CA GLY A 85 20.71 2.23 -9.24
C GLY A 85 21.01 2.14 -7.74
N SER A 86 20.46 3.04 -6.91
CA SER A 86 20.78 3.09 -5.46
C SER A 86 20.28 1.89 -4.66
N PHE A 87 19.40 1.07 -5.24
CA PHE A 87 18.87 -0.15 -4.66
C PHE A 87 19.52 -1.44 -5.21
N GLU A 88 20.32 -1.33 -6.28
CA GLU A 88 20.93 -2.47 -6.94
C GLU A 88 22.31 -2.78 -6.35
N SER A 89 22.49 -3.94 -5.71
CA SER A 89 23.78 -4.29 -5.07
C SER A 89 24.97 -4.35 -6.03
N SER A 90 24.73 -4.49 -7.34
CA SER A 90 25.74 -4.48 -8.39
C SER A 90 26.09 -3.08 -8.90
N SER A 91 25.30 -2.06 -8.57
CA SER A 91 25.52 -0.68 -9.01
C SER A 91 26.63 -0.02 -8.19
N SER A 92 27.42 0.83 -8.84
CA SER A 92 28.40 1.69 -8.17
C SER A 92 27.73 2.75 -7.28
N SER A 93 26.46 3.03 -7.50
CA SER A 93 25.65 3.99 -6.73
C SER A 93 24.83 3.34 -5.61
N TYR A 94 25.05 2.03 -5.34
CA TYR A 94 24.32 1.29 -4.33
C TYR A 94 24.46 1.93 -2.95
N ALA A 95 23.34 2.17 -2.27
CA ALA A 95 23.35 2.85 -0.98
C ALA A 95 23.86 1.99 0.19
N GLY A 96 24.09 0.69 -0.04
CA GLY A 96 24.52 -0.25 0.97
C GLY A 96 23.33 -0.93 1.67
N ALA A 97 23.54 -2.19 2.08
CA ALA A 97 22.50 -3.00 2.73
C ALA A 97 21.99 -2.38 4.03
N GLU A 98 22.83 -1.65 4.76
CA GLU A 98 22.45 -0.96 5.99
C GLU A 98 21.46 0.19 5.69
N SER A 99 21.74 1.03 4.69
CA SER A 99 20.87 2.15 4.29
C SER A 99 19.52 1.64 3.79
N VAL A 100 19.53 0.60 2.94
CA VAL A 100 18.31 -0.05 2.45
C VAL A 100 17.51 -0.65 3.61
N GLY A 101 18.16 -1.41 4.49
CA GLY A 101 17.51 -2.01 5.66
C GLY A 101 16.94 -0.96 6.62
N SER A 102 17.64 0.16 6.81
CA SER A 102 17.16 1.27 7.65
C SER A 102 15.94 1.96 7.04
N ALA A 103 15.94 2.23 5.73
CA ALA A 103 14.79 2.81 5.05
C ALA A 103 13.58 1.88 5.09
N LYS A 104 13.78 0.57 4.83
CA LYS A 104 12.72 -0.45 4.95
C LYS A 104 12.06 -0.45 6.33
N ARG A 105 12.84 -0.37 7.41
CA ARG A 105 12.31 -0.28 8.78
C ARG A 105 11.54 1.01 9.02
N ALA A 106 12.07 2.15 8.58
CA ALA A 106 11.41 3.45 8.76
C ALA A 106 10.05 3.52 8.05
N PHE A 107 9.99 3.04 6.79
CA PHE A 107 8.72 2.95 6.05
C PHE A 107 7.76 1.96 6.72
N LYS A 108 8.26 0.81 7.18
CA LYS A 108 7.44 -0.19 7.89
C LYS A 108 6.79 0.39 9.13
N ASN A 109 7.55 1.14 9.94
CA ASN A 109 7.04 1.81 11.13
C ASN A 109 5.94 2.84 10.81
N ALA A 110 5.98 3.44 9.62
CA ALA A 110 4.95 4.35 9.12
C ALA A 110 3.77 3.65 8.41
N GLY A 111 3.73 2.31 8.37
CA GLY A 111 2.68 1.55 7.69
C GLY A 111 2.88 1.37 6.18
N TRP A 112 4.11 1.54 5.69
CA TRP A 112 4.50 1.35 4.29
C TRP A 112 5.51 0.21 4.15
N ALA A 113 5.45 -0.53 3.06
CA ALA A 113 6.47 -1.49 2.67
C ALA A 113 7.34 -0.87 1.56
N LEU A 114 8.65 -0.86 1.77
CA LEU A 114 9.65 -0.58 0.74
C LEU A 114 10.27 -1.93 0.32
N ASP A 115 10.23 -2.27 -0.95
CA ASP A 115 10.84 -3.50 -1.47
C ASP A 115 12.35 -3.35 -1.73
N ASP A 116 13.01 -4.42 -2.18
CA ASP A 116 14.44 -4.39 -2.51
C ASP A 116 14.76 -3.55 -3.75
N ASP A 117 13.77 -3.29 -4.62
CA ASP A 117 13.91 -2.45 -5.79
C ASP A 117 13.63 -0.96 -5.50
N GLY A 118 13.31 -0.61 -4.25
CA GLY A 118 12.98 0.77 -3.87
C GLY A 118 11.59 1.23 -4.31
N ARG A 119 10.64 0.31 -4.52
CA ARG A 119 9.22 0.63 -4.72
C ARG A 119 8.49 0.64 -3.38
N LEU A 120 7.54 1.57 -3.26
CA LEU A 120 6.80 1.81 -2.03
C LEU A 120 5.34 1.38 -2.19
N GLY A 121 4.84 0.57 -1.27
CA GLY A 121 3.45 0.14 -1.20
C GLY A 121 2.90 0.19 0.23
N PRO A 122 1.58 0.08 0.44
CA PRO A 122 1.03 -0.01 1.79
C PRO A 122 1.41 -1.35 2.46
N LEU A 123 1.80 -1.32 3.74
CA LEU A 123 2.34 -2.49 4.47
C LEU A 123 1.39 -3.68 4.51
N VAL A 124 0.08 -3.43 4.56
CA VAL A 124 -0.97 -4.46 4.57
C VAL A 124 -0.85 -5.42 3.36
N LEU A 125 -0.29 -4.94 2.23
CA LEU A 125 -0.13 -5.74 1.02
C LEU A 125 1.21 -6.49 0.93
N ALA A 126 2.18 -6.20 1.80
CA ALA A 126 3.47 -6.88 1.80
C ALA A 126 3.49 -8.16 2.64
N GLU A 127 2.61 -8.26 3.65
CA GLU A 127 2.50 -9.47 4.48
C GLU A 127 1.74 -10.62 3.78
N ILE A 128 1.05 -10.35 2.67
CA ILE A 128 0.35 -11.36 1.87
C ILE A 128 1.33 -12.24 1.06
N GLU A 129 2.56 -11.77 0.80
CA GLU A 129 3.55 -12.44 -0.07
C GLU A 129 4.30 -13.61 0.57
N THR A 130 4.23 -13.81 1.89
CA THR A 130 5.12 -14.77 2.57
C THR A 130 4.69 -16.23 2.55
N ALA A 131 3.67 -16.62 1.79
CA ALA A 131 3.25 -18.03 1.66
C ALA A 131 3.13 -18.43 0.17
N GLU A 132 3.80 -19.52 -0.21
CA GLU A 132 4.03 -19.96 -1.60
C GLU A 132 2.79 -19.95 -2.52
N ARG A 133 2.98 -19.35 -3.71
CA ARG A 133 2.22 -19.41 -4.97
C ARG A 133 0.76 -18.92 -4.94
N ARG A 134 0.54 -17.62 -5.20
CA ARG A 134 -0.79 -17.09 -5.52
C ARG A 134 -0.76 -16.05 -6.67
N PRO A 135 -0.51 -16.46 -7.93
CA PRO A 135 -0.25 -15.54 -9.04
C PRO A 135 -1.38 -14.53 -9.32
N ALA A 136 -2.64 -14.95 -9.15
CA ALA A 136 -3.79 -14.06 -9.36
C ALA A 136 -3.92 -13.00 -8.25
N ILE A 137 -3.56 -13.35 -7.01
CA ILE A 137 -3.58 -12.43 -5.87
C ILE A 137 -2.36 -11.51 -5.93
N GLU A 138 -1.18 -12.04 -6.28
CA GLU A 138 0.07 -11.31 -6.52
C GLU A 138 -0.12 -10.24 -7.62
N LEU A 139 -0.75 -10.59 -8.75
CA LEU A 139 -1.04 -9.64 -9.83
C LEU A 139 -1.92 -8.46 -9.36
N GLN A 140 -2.92 -8.73 -8.52
CA GLN A 140 -3.79 -7.66 -8.01
C GLN A 140 -3.09 -6.82 -6.93
N ILE A 141 -2.26 -7.44 -6.10
CA ILE A 141 -1.39 -6.74 -5.15
C ILE A 141 -0.42 -5.82 -5.89
N ASP A 142 0.20 -6.27 -6.98
CA ASP A 142 1.10 -5.47 -7.80
C ASP A 142 0.39 -4.28 -8.46
N ARG A 143 -0.86 -4.46 -8.90
CA ARG A 143 -1.70 -3.36 -9.40
C ARG A 143 -2.07 -2.37 -8.31
N MET A 144 -2.33 -2.81 -7.08
CA MET A 144 -2.59 -1.92 -5.95
C MET A 144 -1.34 -1.12 -5.55
N ARG A 145 -0.15 -1.72 -5.68
CA ARG A 145 1.15 -1.08 -5.41
C ARG A 145 1.54 -0.05 -6.47
N ASN A 146 1.32 -0.37 -7.74
CA ASN A 146 1.67 0.47 -8.89
C ASN A 146 0.49 1.33 -9.40
N GLY A 147 -0.64 1.32 -8.67
CA GLY A 147 -1.91 1.89 -9.12
C GLY A 147 -1.85 3.39 -9.39
N SER A 148 -2.41 3.79 -10.52
CA SER A 148 -2.55 5.18 -10.96
C SER A 148 -3.29 6.05 -9.93
N SER A 149 -3.16 7.38 -10.04
CA SER A 149 -3.97 8.35 -9.29
C SER A 149 -5.49 8.25 -9.52
N ASP A 150 -5.94 7.38 -10.42
CA ASP A 150 -7.34 7.08 -10.73
C ASP A 150 -8.01 6.26 -9.60
N ALA A 151 -8.92 6.91 -8.87
CA ALA A 151 -9.68 6.30 -7.79
C ALA A 151 -10.60 5.17 -8.26
N ALA A 152 -11.18 5.27 -9.46
CA ALA A 152 -12.08 4.24 -9.99
C ALA A 152 -11.31 2.95 -10.30
N LEU A 153 -10.10 3.06 -10.84
CA LEU A 153 -9.22 1.91 -11.05
C LEU A 153 -8.85 1.25 -9.71
N LEU A 154 -8.44 2.03 -8.71
CA LEU A 154 -8.09 1.53 -7.39
C LEU A 154 -9.24 0.77 -6.71
N ILE A 155 -10.47 1.29 -6.79
CA ILE A 155 -11.66 0.62 -6.24
C ILE A 155 -11.99 -0.66 -7.01
N GLY A 156 -11.81 -0.65 -8.34
CA GLY A 156 -11.89 -1.85 -9.16
C GLY A 156 -10.91 -2.93 -8.71
N THR A 157 -9.64 -2.55 -8.49
CA THR A 157 -8.60 -3.47 -8.00
C THR A 157 -8.92 -4.02 -6.60
N ALA A 158 -9.48 -3.20 -5.70
CA ALA A 158 -9.92 -3.66 -4.38
C ALA A 158 -11.00 -4.76 -4.48
N LYS A 159 -11.98 -4.58 -5.37
CA LYS A 159 -13.02 -5.59 -5.63
C LYS A 159 -12.41 -6.86 -6.22
N GLU A 160 -11.55 -6.73 -7.24
CA GLU A 160 -10.89 -7.88 -7.88
C GLU A 160 -10.05 -8.68 -6.89
N LEU A 161 -9.30 -8.03 -6.00
CA LEU A 161 -8.54 -8.70 -4.95
C LEU A 161 -9.45 -9.55 -4.05
N LEU A 162 -10.58 -8.99 -3.61
CA LEU A 162 -11.55 -9.69 -2.75
C LEU A 162 -12.18 -10.89 -3.48
N GLU A 163 -12.55 -10.74 -4.76
CA GLU A 163 -13.09 -11.82 -5.58
C GLU A 163 -12.07 -12.95 -5.78
N SER A 164 -10.84 -12.61 -6.19
CA SER A 164 -9.80 -13.60 -6.42
C SER A 164 -9.44 -14.33 -5.13
N THR A 165 -9.37 -13.62 -3.99
CA THR A 165 -9.08 -14.25 -2.69
C THR A 165 -10.21 -15.19 -2.26
N ALA A 166 -11.47 -14.76 -2.38
CA ALA A 166 -12.60 -15.59 -2.00
C ALA A 166 -12.73 -16.85 -2.89
N ARG A 167 -12.50 -16.73 -4.21
CA ARG A 167 -12.47 -17.89 -5.12
C ARG A 167 -11.35 -18.85 -4.75
N TYR A 168 -10.14 -18.34 -4.57
CA TYR A 168 -8.99 -19.14 -4.17
C TYR A 168 -9.23 -19.90 -2.86
N VAL A 169 -9.77 -19.24 -1.84
CA VAL A 169 -10.15 -19.88 -0.56
C VAL A 169 -11.12 -21.04 -0.78
N LEU A 170 -12.16 -20.83 -1.58
CA LEU A 170 -13.19 -21.83 -1.81
C LEU A 170 -12.66 -23.01 -2.63
N GLU A 171 -11.82 -22.75 -3.62
CA GLU A 171 -11.11 -23.77 -4.41
C GLU A 171 -10.19 -24.62 -3.53
N GLU A 172 -9.37 -24.00 -2.67
CA GLU A 172 -8.47 -24.71 -1.74
C GLU A 172 -9.24 -25.54 -0.69
N LEU A 173 -10.46 -25.11 -0.34
CA LEU A 173 -11.39 -25.86 0.52
C LEU A 173 -12.25 -26.88 -0.25
N GLY A 174 -11.94 -27.14 -1.53
CA GLY A 174 -12.60 -28.14 -2.37
C GLY A 174 -14.07 -27.82 -2.68
N GLN A 175 -14.46 -26.55 -2.69
CA GLN A 175 -15.83 -26.13 -3.01
C GLN A 175 -16.01 -25.92 -4.52
N GLU A 176 -17.10 -26.44 -5.06
CA GLU A 176 -17.52 -26.12 -6.43
C GLU A 176 -18.18 -24.73 -6.46
N ILE A 177 -17.58 -23.81 -7.21
CA ILE A 177 -18.07 -22.44 -7.38
C ILE A 177 -18.75 -22.33 -8.74
N ARG A 178 -19.96 -21.77 -8.77
CA ARG A 178 -20.62 -21.43 -10.04
C ARG A 178 -19.92 -20.24 -10.68
N ASP A 179 -19.72 -20.27 -12.00
CA ASP A 179 -19.04 -19.19 -12.73
C ASP A 179 -19.70 -17.81 -12.51
N ASN A 180 -21.03 -17.78 -12.39
CA ASN A 180 -21.84 -16.57 -12.30
C ASN A 180 -22.24 -16.17 -10.86
N ILE A 181 -21.56 -16.70 -9.84
CA ILE A 181 -21.81 -16.27 -8.46
C ILE A 181 -21.55 -14.76 -8.33
N ASP A 182 -22.48 -14.03 -7.71
CA ASP A 182 -22.30 -12.60 -7.44
C ASP A 182 -21.28 -12.36 -6.32
N PHE A 183 -20.76 -11.14 -6.27
CA PHE A 183 -19.71 -10.74 -5.33
C PHE A 183 -20.09 -10.98 -3.86
N ASP A 184 -21.30 -10.61 -3.47
CA ASP A 184 -21.74 -10.65 -2.08
C ASP A 184 -21.92 -12.12 -1.64
N SER A 185 -22.53 -12.94 -2.50
CA SER A 185 -22.65 -14.40 -2.29
C SER A 185 -21.29 -15.10 -2.22
N LEU A 186 -20.33 -14.71 -3.06
CA LEU A 186 -18.99 -15.28 -3.07
C LEU A 186 -18.24 -15.00 -1.76
N LEU A 187 -18.25 -13.75 -1.30
CA LEU A 187 -17.64 -13.37 -0.02
C LEU A 187 -18.35 -14.03 1.17
N TYR A 188 -19.68 -14.15 1.11
CA TYR A 188 -20.45 -14.87 2.13
C TYR A 188 -20.03 -16.34 2.22
N LEU A 189 -19.86 -17.02 1.09
CA LEU A 189 -19.49 -18.42 1.11
C LEU A 189 -18.07 -18.62 1.64
N ALA A 190 -17.12 -17.79 1.22
CA ALA A 190 -15.73 -17.87 1.70
C ALA A 190 -15.63 -17.67 3.22
N ARG A 191 -16.31 -16.65 3.79
CA ARG A 191 -16.28 -16.38 5.24
C ARG A 191 -16.92 -17.49 6.06
N ASP A 192 -18.00 -18.08 5.54
CA ASP A 192 -18.72 -19.16 6.20
C ASP A 192 -17.83 -20.40 6.27
N ARG A 193 -17.19 -20.78 5.16
CA ARG A 193 -16.30 -21.94 5.08
C ARG A 193 -15.01 -21.78 5.88
N LEU A 194 -14.52 -20.56 6.05
CA LEU A 194 -13.39 -20.25 6.92
C LEU A 194 -13.76 -20.16 8.41
N ASP A 195 -15.04 -20.27 8.75
CA ASP A 195 -15.56 -20.07 10.11
C ASP A 195 -15.16 -18.69 10.68
N ILE A 196 -15.24 -17.63 9.87
CA ILE A 196 -14.96 -16.24 10.29
C ILE A 196 -16.20 -15.35 10.21
N HIS A 197 -17.38 -15.96 10.09
CA HIS A 197 -18.65 -15.26 10.05
C HIS A 197 -18.97 -14.62 11.42
N PRO A 198 -19.34 -13.31 11.50
CA PRO A 198 -19.63 -12.64 12.77
C PRO A 198 -20.72 -13.34 13.62
N ALA A 199 -21.70 -13.97 12.97
CA ALA A 199 -22.74 -14.75 13.65
C ALA A 199 -22.24 -15.97 14.46
N ARG A 200 -20.97 -16.37 14.33
CA ARG A 200 -20.37 -17.43 15.15
C ARG A 200 -20.20 -17.01 16.62
N TYR A 201 -19.97 -15.72 16.85
CA TYR A 201 -19.78 -15.15 18.18
C TYR A 201 -21.14 -15.03 18.88
N LYS A 202 -21.40 -15.94 19.82
CA LYS A 202 -22.66 -15.98 20.60
C LYS A 202 -22.44 -15.54 22.05
N ASP A 203 -21.21 -15.57 22.52
CA ASP A 203 -20.86 -15.18 23.88
C ASP A 203 -20.89 -13.65 24.02
N PRO A 204 -21.62 -13.08 25.00
CA PRO A 204 -21.62 -11.65 25.26
C PRO A 204 -20.22 -11.04 25.47
N SER A 205 -19.26 -11.82 25.98
CA SER A 205 -17.86 -11.39 26.16
C SER A 205 -17.11 -11.18 24.84
N GLU A 206 -17.58 -11.78 23.74
CA GLU A 206 -17.00 -11.65 22.40
C GLU A 206 -17.65 -10.55 21.56
N LYS A 207 -18.63 -9.81 22.12
CA LYS A 207 -19.43 -8.82 21.38
C LYS A 207 -18.58 -7.77 20.67
N THR A 208 -17.51 -7.28 21.31
CA THR A 208 -16.61 -6.30 20.69
C THR A 208 -15.87 -6.88 19.50
N LEU A 209 -15.41 -8.13 19.61
CA LEU A 209 -14.73 -8.84 18.52
C LEU A 209 -15.70 -9.11 17.36
N GLN A 210 -16.92 -9.55 17.67
CA GLN A 210 -18.01 -9.68 16.70
C GLN A 210 -18.24 -8.39 15.91
N GLN A 211 -18.29 -7.24 16.60
CA GLN A 211 -18.47 -5.93 15.97
C GLN A 211 -17.31 -5.56 15.03
N ILE A 212 -16.07 -5.91 15.38
CA ILE A 212 -14.90 -5.69 14.52
C ILE A 212 -15.04 -6.49 13.22
N PHE A 213 -15.33 -7.79 13.31
CA PHE A 213 -15.52 -8.63 12.11
C PHE A 213 -16.73 -8.18 11.28
N GLN A 214 -17.83 -7.78 11.93
CA GLN A 214 -18.99 -7.23 11.22
C GLN A 214 -18.62 -5.95 10.44
N SER A 215 -17.79 -5.08 11.04
CA SER A 215 -17.36 -3.84 10.40
C SER A 215 -16.45 -4.10 9.20
N LEU A 216 -15.49 -5.02 9.32
CA LEU A 216 -14.62 -5.44 8.22
C LEU A 216 -15.43 -5.95 7.02
N TRP A 217 -16.49 -6.72 7.29
CA TRP A 217 -17.36 -7.25 6.24
C TRP A 217 -18.24 -6.20 5.59
N SER A 218 -18.79 -5.29 6.40
CA SER A 218 -19.53 -4.16 5.89
C SER A 218 -18.67 -3.31 4.95
N VAL A 219 -17.38 -3.14 5.26
CA VAL A 219 -16.45 -2.46 4.35
C VAL A 219 -16.30 -3.22 3.03
N ALA A 220 -16.11 -4.54 3.06
CA ALA A 220 -15.98 -5.37 1.85
C ALA A 220 -17.23 -5.30 0.95
N GLU A 221 -18.43 -5.41 1.52
CA GLU A 221 -19.71 -5.26 0.80
C GLU A 221 -19.85 -3.84 0.20
N THR A 222 -19.45 -2.83 0.95
CA THR A 222 -19.50 -1.42 0.51
C THR A 222 -18.50 -1.14 -0.62
N VAL A 223 -17.40 -1.89 -0.76
CA VAL A 223 -16.47 -1.77 -1.92
C VAL A 223 -17.20 -2.05 -3.24
N ASN A 224 -18.07 -3.07 -3.27
CA ASN A 224 -18.84 -3.41 -4.46
C ASN A 224 -19.85 -2.31 -4.81
N GLN A 225 -20.49 -1.73 -3.80
CA GLN A 225 -21.36 -0.56 -3.98
C GLN A 225 -20.57 0.65 -4.50
N LEU A 226 -19.44 0.98 -3.87
CA LEU A 226 -18.60 2.10 -4.26
C LEU A 226 -18.05 1.93 -5.68
N ARG A 227 -17.69 0.70 -6.09
CA ARG A 227 -17.33 0.39 -7.48
C ARG A 227 -18.50 0.67 -8.41
N ARG A 228 -19.72 0.28 -8.04
CA ARG A 228 -20.92 0.56 -8.84
C ARG A 228 -21.10 2.05 -9.05
N GLU A 229 -21.03 2.82 -7.98
CA GLU A 229 -21.14 4.28 -8.01
C GLU A 229 -20.02 4.93 -8.83
N ALA A 230 -18.77 4.53 -8.61
CA ALA A 230 -17.60 5.01 -9.36
C ALA A 230 -17.57 4.55 -10.84
N GLY A 231 -18.31 3.49 -11.18
CA GLY A 231 -18.28 2.82 -12.48
C GLY A 231 -19.59 2.88 -13.27
N THR A 232 -20.54 3.77 -12.94
CA THR A 232 -21.76 3.96 -13.75
C THR A 232 -21.53 4.95 -14.88
N GLY A 233 -21.39 4.39 -16.09
CA GLY A 233 -21.49 5.15 -17.33
C GLY A 233 -22.93 5.60 -17.59
N HIS A 234 -23.17 6.90 -17.47
CA HIS A 234 -24.07 7.68 -18.32
C HIS A 234 -23.30 8.85 -18.93
N GLY A 235 -22.21 8.59 -19.66
CA GLY A 235 -21.46 9.64 -20.36
C GLY A 235 -21.03 10.82 -19.47
N GLY A 236 -20.92 10.59 -18.16
CA GLY A 236 -20.59 11.61 -17.18
C GLY A 236 -19.11 11.93 -17.28
N THR A 237 -18.82 13.09 -17.84
CA THR A 237 -17.50 13.71 -17.96
C THR A 237 -17.01 14.29 -16.63
N ASP A 238 -17.31 13.62 -15.50
CA ASP A 238 -16.89 14.10 -14.19
C ASP A 238 -15.81 13.19 -13.59
N PRO A 239 -14.64 13.75 -13.20
CA PRO A 239 -13.62 13.00 -12.49
C PRO A 239 -14.23 12.44 -11.20
N SER A 240 -14.03 11.14 -10.94
CA SER A 240 -14.57 10.45 -9.77
C SER A 240 -14.46 11.33 -8.53
N THR A 241 -15.59 11.67 -7.90
CA THR A 241 -15.65 12.56 -6.72
C THR A 241 -14.99 11.97 -5.48
N ILE A 242 -14.45 10.75 -5.60
CA ILE A 242 -13.78 10.01 -4.53
C ILE A 242 -12.36 10.53 -4.40
N PRO A 243 -11.99 11.14 -3.25
CA PRO A 243 -10.63 11.59 -3.03
C PRO A 243 -9.64 10.42 -3.09
N SER A 244 -8.44 10.65 -3.61
CA SER A 244 -7.42 9.60 -3.75
C SER A 244 -7.08 8.92 -2.41
N TYR A 245 -7.08 9.67 -1.29
CA TYR A 245 -6.86 9.08 0.04
C TYR A 245 -7.97 8.07 0.45
N ALA A 246 -9.21 8.32 0.02
CA ALA A 246 -10.35 7.45 0.31
C ALA A 246 -10.28 6.17 -0.53
N ALA A 247 -9.98 6.29 -1.83
CA ALA A 247 -9.75 5.14 -2.70
C ALA A 247 -8.60 4.25 -2.19
N ARG A 248 -7.50 4.86 -1.74
CA ARG A 248 -6.38 4.15 -1.10
C ARG A 248 -6.80 3.46 0.20
N SER A 249 -7.66 4.08 1.00
CA SER A 249 -8.16 3.48 2.24
C SER A 249 -9.05 2.25 1.96
N VAL A 250 -9.84 2.29 0.89
CA VAL A 250 -10.66 1.15 0.43
C VAL A 250 -9.76 -0.02 0.01
N VAL A 251 -8.73 0.26 -0.79
CA VAL A 251 -7.69 -0.70 -1.19
C VAL A 251 -7.02 -1.34 0.04
N GLN A 252 -6.65 -0.54 1.03
CA GLN A 252 -6.06 -1.04 2.27
C GLN A 252 -7.01 -1.95 3.04
N ALA A 253 -8.28 -1.56 3.18
CA ALA A 253 -9.28 -2.37 3.87
C ALA A 253 -9.52 -3.71 3.15
N ALA A 254 -9.57 -3.71 1.81
CA ALA A 254 -9.63 -4.92 1.01
C ALA A 254 -8.39 -5.81 1.24
N GLY A 255 -7.20 -5.22 1.36
CA GLY A 255 -5.97 -5.93 1.72
C GLY A 255 -6.04 -6.60 3.10
N VAL A 256 -6.56 -5.91 4.13
CA VAL A 256 -6.72 -6.48 5.48
C VAL A 256 -7.65 -7.70 5.43
N MET A 257 -8.74 -7.60 4.68
CA MET A 257 -9.70 -8.66 4.51
C MET A 257 -9.08 -9.85 3.76
N ALA A 258 -8.38 -9.60 2.65
CA ALA A 258 -7.66 -10.65 1.94
C ALA A 258 -6.67 -11.38 2.85
N GLN A 259 -5.85 -10.65 3.61
CA GLN A 259 -4.90 -11.21 4.57
C GLN A 259 -5.59 -12.05 5.64
N LEU A 260 -6.73 -11.61 6.17
CA LEU A 260 -7.50 -12.36 7.17
C LEU A 260 -8.01 -13.68 6.58
N MET A 261 -8.60 -13.66 5.39
CA MET A 261 -9.09 -14.87 4.72
C MET A 261 -7.96 -15.88 4.47
N ILE A 262 -6.85 -15.38 3.93
CA ILE A 262 -5.63 -16.17 3.70
C ILE A 262 -5.07 -16.75 5.00
N THR A 263 -4.92 -15.93 6.03
CA THR A 263 -4.35 -16.37 7.31
C THR A 263 -5.20 -17.46 7.91
N ARG A 264 -6.53 -17.30 7.83
CA ARG A 264 -7.45 -18.31 8.32
C ARG A 264 -7.38 -19.59 7.49
N LEU A 265 -7.31 -19.48 6.16
CA LEU A 265 -7.15 -20.63 5.27
C LEU A 265 -5.88 -21.42 5.64
N ASP A 266 -4.75 -20.72 5.80
CA ASP A 266 -3.48 -21.37 6.14
C ASP A 266 -3.52 -22.08 7.50
N ILE A 267 -4.25 -21.53 8.48
CA ILE A 267 -4.51 -22.20 9.76
C ILE A 267 -5.38 -23.45 9.56
N VAL A 268 -6.48 -23.33 8.82
CA VAL A 268 -7.40 -24.46 8.53
C VAL A 268 -6.68 -25.58 7.78
N MET A 269 -5.75 -25.24 6.90
CA MET A 269 -4.95 -26.19 6.13
C MET A 269 -3.68 -26.69 6.85
N GLY A 270 -3.41 -26.22 8.08
CA GLY A 270 -2.22 -26.60 8.85
C GLY A 270 -0.90 -26.06 8.33
N ARG A 271 -0.92 -25.04 7.45
CA ARG A 271 0.26 -24.35 6.90
C ARG A 271 0.83 -23.30 7.84
N ARG A 272 0.02 -22.84 8.81
CA ARG A 272 0.40 -21.82 9.81
C ARG A 272 -0.17 -22.20 11.18
N SER A 273 0.62 -22.01 12.24
CA SER A 273 0.13 -22.16 13.63
C SER A 273 -0.78 -21.00 14.02
N SER A 274 -1.80 -21.29 14.84
CA SER A 274 -2.77 -20.31 15.39
C SER A 274 -2.13 -19.23 16.22
#